data_AF-A0A3P1CII3-F1
#
_entry.id   AF-A0A3P1CII3-F1
#
_cell.length_a   1.000
_cell.length_b   1.000
_cell.length_c   1.000
_cell.angle_alpha   90.00
_cell.angle_beta   90.00
_cell.angle_gamma   90.00
#
_symmetry.space_group_name_H-M   'P 1'
#
loop_
_entity.id
_entity.type
_entity.pdbx_description
1 polymer ?
#
loop_
_entity_poly.entity_id
_entity_poly.type
_entity_poly.pdbx_seq_one_letter_code
_entity_poly.pdbx_strand_id
1 'polypeptide(L)'
;MNLKAGLAFFLSCCFIYPVSGQRAYFPKTTRYDLQAGAYLSSGGRTPFWLRANQFGIVPTTTPAATFRLGISSDYGKPVIDSGSIRQKKFDWGYGVDVVANVANTTKLLLPEAYVKARYGKIEFYAGRRRNVYGLMDTTLTSGSFAWSGNALPIPVIQIGTQGFVPVPLTKNFLAIYAFYNHGWFDNNRIVRNTYLHQKALYGRIGKPGSKLKLYAGVNHQVQWAGYSDKISPDFTNNGYLPHSLKNYWFVVTSHRNPNKIDTTLPSFEENRVGNHLGTVDVALEADLGSFNLFLYRQSIYDDGSLFYLTNIRDGLNGVRLKNTRTERSFFSINEMLVEFLYTKNQGGPIFLIDNPAKRGRDNYFNHSQYVDGWVYGNRTIGSPFMTPGTDVRAGLPNGAIANNRVSLLHFGLSGTIGRVEWLGKLSYSSNIGTYNEPYYNNPKQWSSLFSLMAPVSLGGLGDFQINASFASDYGRLLYDSTGGYLGIRKIIPSR
;
A
#
# COMPACT_ATOMS: atom_id res chain seq x y z
N MET A 1 51.65 -52.06 10.42
CA MET A 1 51.95 -50.67 10.01
C MET A 1 51.74 -50.58 8.52
N ASN A 2 50.59 -50.10 8.06
CA ASN A 2 50.18 -50.15 6.66
C ASN A 2 49.66 -48.79 6.18
N LEU A 3 50.18 -48.41 5.01
CA LEU A 3 49.65 -47.52 3.96
C LEU A 3 48.76 -46.34 4.36
N LYS A 4 49.20 -45.13 4.01
CA LYS A 4 48.53 -44.27 3.00
C LYS A 4 49.39 -43.04 2.67
N ALA A 5 50.27 -43.21 1.68
CA ALA A 5 50.66 -42.15 0.77
C ALA A 5 49.68 -42.21 -0.42
N GLY A 6 49.10 -41.07 -0.81
CA GLY A 6 48.25 -40.99 -2.00
C GLY A 6 46.98 -40.15 -1.83
N LEU A 7 47.11 -38.84 -1.57
CA LEU A 7 46.09 -37.85 -1.96
C LEU A 7 46.56 -36.38 -1.92
N ALA A 8 47.88 -36.12 -1.95
CA ALA A 8 48.40 -34.75 -1.84
C ALA A 8 49.09 -34.22 -3.11
N PHE A 9 49.22 -35.04 -4.15
CA PHE A 9 49.99 -34.67 -5.36
C PHE A 9 49.14 -34.53 -6.64
N PHE A 10 47.81 -34.70 -6.55
CA PHE A 10 46.88 -34.57 -7.69
C PHE A 10 45.99 -33.31 -7.66
N LEU A 11 46.29 -32.35 -6.76
CA LEU A 11 45.52 -31.11 -6.60
C LEU A 11 46.30 -29.84 -7.00
N SER A 12 47.53 -29.97 -7.53
CA SER A 12 48.39 -28.80 -7.80
C SER A 12 48.63 -28.49 -9.30
N CYS A 13 48.20 -29.35 -10.25
CA CYS A 13 48.49 -29.16 -11.68
C CYS A 13 47.24 -29.09 -12.57
N CYS A 14 46.20 -28.40 -12.11
CA CYS A 14 45.10 -27.90 -12.96
C CYS A 14 44.88 -26.39 -12.73
N PHE A 15 45.97 -25.63 -12.64
CA PHE A 15 45.94 -24.20 -12.98
C PHE A 15 46.04 -24.06 -14.50
N ILE A 16 44.97 -24.43 -15.19
CA ILE A 16 44.75 -24.07 -16.59
C ILE A 16 43.97 -22.76 -16.54
N TYR A 17 44.67 -21.68 -16.85
CA TYR A 17 44.20 -20.33 -17.18
C TYR A 17 42.79 -19.96 -16.69
N PRO A 18 42.64 -19.03 -15.72
CA PRO A 18 41.43 -18.23 -15.72
C PRO A 18 41.41 -17.51 -17.07
N VAL A 19 40.52 -17.96 -17.96
CA VAL A 19 39.93 -17.06 -18.95
C VAL A 19 39.27 -15.98 -18.11
N SER A 20 40.01 -14.92 -17.84
CA SER A 20 39.49 -13.67 -17.31
C SER A 20 38.58 -13.09 -18.38
N GLY A 21 37.38 -13.67 -18.51
CA GLY A 21 36.27 -12.95 -19.09
C GLY A 21 36.10 -11.73 -18.22
N GLN A 22 36.40 -10.54 -18.77
CA GLN A 22 36.16 -9.27 -18.10
C GLN A 22 34.68 -9.23 -17.71
N ARG A 23 34.35 -9.61 -16.48
CA ARG A 23 33.05 -9.28 -15.90
C ARG A 23 33.08 -7.77 -15.70
N ALA A 24 32.50 -7.05 -16.65
CA ALA A 24 32.19 -5.64 -16.46
C ALA A 24 31.20 -5.53 -15.29
N TYR A 25 31.73 -5.28 -14.10
CA TYR A 25 30.91 -5.00 -12.93
C TYR A 25 30.49 -3.55 -13.02
N PHE A 26 29.28 -3.31 -13.52
CA PHE A 26 28.70 -1.98 -13.45
C PHE A 26 28.54 -1.61 -11.97
N PRO A 27 29.16 -0.50 -11.49
CA PRO A 27 28.97 -0.06 -10.12
C PRO A 27 27.48 0.18 -9.86
N LYS A 28 27.04 -0.10 -8.63
CA LYS A 28 25.68 0.23 -8.24
C LYS A 28 25.50 1.73 -8.23
N THR A 29 24.46 2.20 -8.91
CA THR A 29 24.06 3.60 -8.85
C THR A 29 23.31 3.83 -7.55
N THR A 30 23.82 4.76 -6.73
CA THR A 30 23.13 5.32 -5.57
C THR A 30 22.41 6.59 -6.02
N ARG A 31 21.14 6.74 -5.68
CA ARG A 31 20.33 7.92 -5.97
C ARG A 31 20.14 8.74 -4.70
N TYR A 32 20.44 10.03 -4.79
CA TYR A 32 20.12 11.04 -3.80
C TYR A 32 18.89 11.84 -4.26
N ASP A 33 17.93 12.05 -3.37
CA ASP A 33 16.71 12.81 -3.61
C ASP A 33 16.60 13.93 -2.58
N LEU A 34 16.54 15.16 -3.05
CA LEU A 34 16.46 16.35 -2.20
C LEU A 34 15.18 17.10 -2.57
N GLN A 35 14.32 17.36 -1.61
CA GLN A 35 13.10 18.14 -1.83
C GLN A 35 12.88 19.16 -0.72
N ALA A 36 12.46 20.36 -1.10
CA ALA A 36 11.94 21.38 -0.20
C ALA A 36 10.61 21.91 -0.75
N GLY A 37 9.67 22.26 0.12
CA GLY A 37 8.43 22.89 -0.32
C GLY A 37 7.56 23.39 0.83
N ALA A 38 6.44 24.01 0.48
CA ALA A 38 5.49 24.60 1.41
C ALA A 38 4.05 24.26 1.04
N TYR A 39 3.19 24.16 2.06
CA TYR A 39 1.76 23.97 1.96
C TYR A 39 1.03 25.18 2.58
N LEU A 40 0.05 25.71 1.86
CA LEU A 40 -0.80 26.82 2.31
C LEU A 40 -2.26 26.49 2.02
N SER A 41 -3.19 26.91 2.89
CA SER A 41 -4.63 26.74 2.67
C SER A 41 -5.45 27.80 3.39
N SER A 42 -6.68 28.04 2.93
CA SER A 42 -7.62 29.01 3.52
C SER A 42 -8.21 28.58 4.87
N GLY A 43 -8.20 27.28 5.19
CA GLY A 43 -8.87 26.73 6.39
C GLY A 43 -7.92 26.23 7.48
N GLY A 44 -6.62 26.51 7.39
CA GLY A 44 -5.61 26.01 8.35
C GLY A 44 -5.41 24.48 8.32
N ARG A 45 -6.10 23.77 7.42
CA ARG A 45 -6.04 22.31 7.23
C ARG A 45 -5.66 21.99 5.79
N THR A 46 -4.70 21.08 5.63
CA THR A 46 -4.26 20.61 4.31
C THR A 46 -5.39 19.87 3.59
N PRO A 47 -5.81 20.31 2.39
CA PRO A 47 -6.83 19.62 1.60
C PRO A 47 -6.57 18.12 1.42
N PHE A 48 -7.64 17.34 1.33
CA PHE A 48 -7.66 15.88 1.30
C PHE A 48 -6.66 15.30 0.30
N TRP A 49 -6.74 15.70 -0.97
CA TRP A 49 -5.89 15.09 -1.99
C TRP A 49 -4.43 15.53 -1.96
N LEU A 50 -4.08 16.62 -1.26
CA LEU A 50 -2.66 16.94 -1.01
C LEU A 50 -2.05 15.97 0.02
N ARG A 51 -2.88 15.35 0.87
CA ARG A 51 -2.40 14.52 1.98
C ARG A 51 -2.76 13.04 1.87
N ALA A 52 -3.73 12.66 1.05
CA ALA A 52 -4.18 11.29 0.84
C ALA A 52 -3.23 10.54 -0.12
N ASN A 53 -2.99 9.25 0.14
CA ASN A 53 -2.09 8.40 -0.65
C ASN A 53 -0.66 8.98 -0.77
N GLN A 54 -0.20 9.70 0.26
CA GLN A 54 1.14 10.29 0.35
C GLN A 54 1.99 9.65 1.46
N PHE A 55 1.73 8.39 1.79
CA PHE A 55 2.45 7.61 2.80
C PHE A 55 2.56 8.31 4.16
N GLY A 56 1.51 9.04 4.56
CA GLY A 56 1.45 9.79 5.80
C GLY A 56 2.48 10.92 5.96
N ILE A 57 3.21 11.31 4.92
CA ILE A 57 4.32 12.26 5.04
C ILE A 57 3.87 13.73 4.98
N VAL A 58 2.62 14.00 4.60
CA VAL A 58 2.10 15.36 4.44
C VAL A 58 1.41 15.82 5.74
N PRO A 59 1.74 17.02 6.26
CA PRO A 59 1.07 17.59 7.43
C PRO A 59 -0.44 17.74 7.23
N THR A 60 -1.21 17.60 8.30
CA THR A 60 -2.66 17.81 8.28
C THR A 60 -3.07 19.28 8.45
N THR A 61 -2.15 20.12 8.93
CA THR A 61 -2.36 21.55 9.18
C THR A 61 -1.43 22.40 8.32
N THR A 62 -1.87 23.64 8.04
CA THR A 62 -1.12 24.66 7.28
C THR A 62 -1.13 26.00 8.05
N PRO A 63 -0.17 26.91 7.81
CA PRO A 63 0.97 26.79 6.90
C PRO A 63 1.97 25.72 7.35
N ALA A 64 2.63 25.06 6.40
CA ALA A 64 3.65 24.07 6.71
C ALA A 64 4.78 24.08 5.68
N ALA A 65 6.03 23.95 6.13
CA ALA A 65 7.19 23.66 5.29
C ALA A 65 7.55 22.17 5.39
N THR A 66 8.09 21.61 4.32
CA THR A 66 8.56 20.22 4.25
C THR A 66 9.95 20.16 3.62
N PHE A 67 10.82 19.36 4.22
CA PHE A 67 12.15 19.04 3.71
C PHE A 67 12.29 17.53 3.65
N ARG A 68 12.78 16.99 2.54
CA ARG A 68 12.90 15.55 2.32
C ARG A 68 14.28 15.21 1.78
N LEU A 69 14.86 14.18 2.35
CA LEU A 69 16.20 13.69 2.02
C LEU A 69 16.14 12.17 1.84
N GLY A 70 16.32 11.73 0.61
CA GLY A 70 16.33 10.33 0.22
C GLY A 70 17.70 9.87 -0.24
N ILE A 71 18.12 8.67 0.19
CA ILE A 71 19.28 7.96 -0.33
C ILE A 71 18.85 6.52 -0.60
N SER A 72 19.06 6.04 -1.82
CA SER A 72 18.66 4.69 -2.18
C SER A 72 19.61 4.07 -3.21
N SER A 73 19.74 2.76 -3.17
CA SER A 73 20.37 2.00 -4.24
C SER A 73 19.56 0.75 -4.50
N ASP A 74 19.11 0.59 -5.74
CA ASP A 74 18.39 -0.61 -6.17
C ASP A 74 19.37 -1.74 -6.54
N TYR A 75 18.84 -2.87 -6.96
CA TYR A 75 19.63 -3.94 -7.54
C TYR A 75 20.44 -3.43 -8.74
N GLY A 76 21.67 -3.91 -8.86
CA GLY A 76 22.56 -3.55 -9.93
C GLY A 76 22.06 -4.00 -11.30
N LYS A 77 22.61 -3.37 -12.34
CA LYS A 77 22.34 -3.73 -13.72
C LYS A 77 22.75 -5.18 -14.02
N PRO A 78 22.14 -5.81 -15.05
CA PRO A 78 22.54 -7.13 -15.51
C PRO A 78 24.03 -7.15 -15.88
N VAL A 79 24.68 -8.29 -15.69
CA VAL A 79 26.08 -8.49 -16.03
C VAL A 79 26.17 -9.07 -17.44
N ILE A 80 27.15 -8.61 -18.21
CA ILE A 80 27.52 -9.26 -19.47
C ILE A 80 28.49 -10.39 -19.11
N ASP A 81 28.08 -11.62 -19.39
CA ASP A 81 28.84 -12.85 -19.13
C ASP A 81 28.93 -13.63 -20.44
N SER A 82 30.13 -13.71 -21.01
CA SER A 82 30.41 -14.37 -22.30
C SER A 82 29.50 -13.91 -23.45
N GLY A 83 29.31 -12.60 -23.61
CA GLY A 83 28.43 -12.02 -24.64
C GLY A 83 26.93 -12.16 -24.37
N SER A 84 26.54 -12.82 -23.29
CA SER A 84 25.14 -12.97 -22.87
C SER A 84 24.81 -12.03 -21.69
N ILE A 85 23.71 -11.29 -21.79
CA ILE A 85 23.22 -10.44 -20.70
C ILE A 85 22.51 -11.33 -19.69
N ARG A 86 23.09 -11.46 -18.49
CA ARG A 86 22.56 -12.26 -17.39
C ARG A 86 22.23 -11.39 -16.18
N GLN A 87 21.03 -11.58 -15.63
CA GLN A 87 20.67 -11.02 -14.33
C GLN A 87 21.54 -11.67 -13.24
N LYS A 88 22.04 -10.87 -12.29
CA LYS A 88 22.73 -11.40 -11.12
C LYS A 88 21.76 -12.27 -10.31
N LYS A 89 22.15 -13.51 -10.02
CA LYS A 89 21.32 -14.40 -9.18
C LYS A 89 21.16 -13.83 -7.78
N PHE A 90 22.22 -13.30 -7.18
CA PHE A 90 22.15 -12.61 -5.91
C PHE A 90 22.39 -11.12 -6.11
N ASP A 91 21.58 -10.29 -5.44
CA ASP A 91 21.83 -8.86 -5.36
C ASP A 91 21.14 -8.28 -4.12
N TRP A 92 21.52 -7.07 -3.73
CA TRP A 92 20.96 -6.36 -2.58
C TRP A 92 20.68 -4.90 -2.89
N GLY A 93 19.99 -4.20 -2.01
CA GLY A 93 19.69 -2.79 -2.15
C GLY A 93 19.24 -2.22 -0.82
N TYR A 94 19.11 -0.90 -0.76
CA TYR A 94 18.71 -0.20 0.44
C TYR A 94 18.00 1.11 0.08
N GLY A 95 17.28 1.66 1.04
CA GLY A 95 16.63 2.96 0.91
C GLY A 95 16.41 3.59 2.28
N VAL A 96 16.72 4.88 2.38
CA VAL A 96 16.41 5.73 3.53
C VAL A 96 15.79 7.01 2.99
N ASP A 97 14.63 7.40 3.51
CA ASP A 97 13.97 8.66 3.20
C ASP A 97 13.50 9.31 4.49
N VAL A 98 14.01 10.50 4.77
CA VAL A 98 13.72 11.30 5.96
C VAL A 98 12.90 12.50 5.55
N VAL A 99 11.79 12.74 6.22
CA VAL A 99 10.90 13.88 6.00
C VAL A 99 10.78 14.71 7.27
N ALA A 100 11.19 15.97 7.21
CA ALA A 100 10.97 16.94 8.26
C ALA A 100 9.85 17.89 7.83
N ASN A 101 8.80 17.96 8.66
CA ASN A 101 7.69 18.89 8.48
C ASN A 101 7.69 19.92 9.59
N VAL A 102 7.65 21.20 9.24
CA VAL A 102 7.58 22.33 10.17
C VAL A 102 6.22 23.00 9.97
N ALA A 103 5.33 22.84 10.95
CA ALA A 103 4.02 23.47 11.05
C ALA A 103 3.84 23.96 12.50
N ASN A 104 2.62 24.03 13.03
CA ASN A 104 2.39 24.29 14.46
C ASN A 104 3.20 23.34 15.38
N THR A 105 3.44 22.11 14.92
CA THR A 105 4.35 21.16 15.55
C THR A 105 5.34 20.63 14.52
N THR A 106 6.62 20.59 14.86
CA THR A 106 7.63 19.95 14.02
C THR A 106 7.53 18.43 14.13
N LYS A 107 7.51 17.73 12.99
CA LYS A 107 7.48 16.27 12.91
C LYS A 107 8.61 15.76 12.04
N LEU A 108 9.39 14.82 12.56
CA LEU A 108 10.37 14.05 11.81
C LEU A 108 9.78 12.67 11.51
N LEU A 109 9.76 12.30 10.23
CA LEU A 109 9.17 11.07 9.74
C LEU A 109 10.21 10.28 8.96
N LEU A 110 10.10 8.96 9.06
CA LEU A 110 10.96 8.00 8.34
C LEU A 110 10.06 7.07 7.51
N PRO A 111 9.55 7.53 6.34
CA PRO A 111 8.73 6.71 5.45
C PRO A 111 9.48 5.52 4.85
N GLU A 112 10.78 5.65 4.59
CA GLU A 112 11.61 4.55 4.11
C GLU A 112 12.88 4.43 4.94
N ALA A 113 13.17 3.20 5.35
CA ALA A 113 14.40 2.78 6.01
C ALA A 113 14.43 1.27 5.92
N TYR A 114 15.05 0.74 4.85
CA TYR A 114 15.04 -0.69 4.58
C TYR A 114 16.36 -1.16 3.96
N VAL A 115 16.61 -2.46 4.14
CA VAL A 115 17.59 -3.22 3.37
C VAL A 115 16.84 -4.38 2.71
N LYS A 116 17.19 -4.67 1.46
CA LYS A 116 16.61 -5.77 0.68
C LYS A 116 17.70 -6.60 0.02
N ALA A 117 17.42 -7.88 -0.13
CA ALA A 117 18.26 -8.83 -0.86
C ALA A 117 17.37 -9.70 -1.75
N ARG A 118 17.91 -10.17 -2.87
CA ARG A 118 17.22 -11.10 -3.76
C ARG A 118 18.09 -12.30 -4.07
N TYR A 119 17.45 -13.45 -4.22
CA TYR A 119 18.03 -14.63 -4.83
C TYR A 119 17.10 -15.13 -5.94
N GLY A 120 17.54 -14.93 -7.19
CA GLY A 120 16.76 -15.22 -8.39
C GLY A 120 15.49 -14.39 -8.46
N LYS A 121 14.35 -15.06 -8.24
CA LYS A 121 13.01 -14.51 -8.35
C LYS A 121 12.39 -14.14 -6.98
N ILE A 122 13.08 -14.48 -5.91
CA ILE A 122 12.65 -14.26 -4.52
C ILE A 122 13.41 -13.08 -3.93
N GLU A 123 12.70 -12.24 -3.21
CA GLU A 123 13.20 -11.07 -2.51
C GLU A 123 12.85 -11.16 -1.03
N PHE A 124 13.83 -10.80 -0.20
CA PHE A 124 13.68 -10.56 1.21
C PHE A 124 13.95 -9.08 1.49
N TYR A 125 13.18 -8.45 2.37
CA TYR A 125 13.53 -7.15 2.91
C TYR A 125 13.13 -7.02 4.37
N ALA A 126 13.85 -6.14 5.07
CA ALA A 126 13.54 -5.74 6.44
C ALA A 126 13.53 -4.21 6.53
N GLY A 127 12.53 -3.66 7.21
CA GLY A 127 12.41 -2.23 7.48
C GLY A 127 11.11 -1.61 6.95
N ARG A 128 11.11 -0.28 6.79
CA ARG A 128 9.99 0.50 6.26
C ARG A 128 10.18 0.73 4.77
N ARG A 129 9.17 0.40 3.97
CA ARG A 129 9.20 0.60 2.52
C ARG A 129 7.82 1.00 2.02
N ARG A 130 7.76 1.97 1.12
CA ARG A 130 6.51 2.38 0.47
C ARG A 130 5.96 1.22 -0.37
N ASN A 131 4.80 0.73 -0.01
CA ASN A 131 4.10 -0.34 -0.72
C ASN A 131 2.60 -0.06 -0.80
N VAL A 132 1.99 -0.55 -1.86
CA VAL A 132 0.55 -0.57 -2.10
C VAL A 132 0.18 -1.99 -2.52
N TYR A 133 -0.91 -2.55 -1.99
CA TYR A 133 -1.31 -3.92 -2.28
C TYR A 133 -2.72 -3.97 -2.85
N GLY A 134 -2.95 -4.88 -3.80
CA GLY A 134 -4.22 -5.04 -4.50
C GLY A 134 -4.10 -4.79 -6.01
N LEU A 135 -5.06 -5.30 -6.77
CA LEU A 135 -5.16 -5.04 -8.21
C LEU A 135 -5.93 -3.74 -8.44
N MET A 136 -5.21 -2.68 -8.82
CA MET A 136 -5.75 -1.37 -9.18
C MET A 136 -4.67 -0.53 -9.88
N ASP A 137 -5.04 0.64 -10.39
CA ASP A 137 -4.04 1.67 -10.70
C ASP A 137 -3.35 2.18 -9.42
N THR A 138 -2.07 2.57 -9.46
CA THR A 138 -1.32 3.02 -8.27
C THR A 138 -1.04 4.52 -8.24
N THR A 139 -1.39 5.26 -9.29
CA THR A 139 -1.04 6.68 -9.45
C THR A 139 -2.27 7.57 -9.33
N LEU A 140 -3.24 7.34 -10.19
CA LEU A 140 -4.50 8.06 -10.28
C LEU A 140 -5.52 7.60 -9.24
N THR A 141 -5.48 6.35 -8.81
CA THR A 141 -6.47 5.73 -7.90
C THR A 141 -6.88 6.56 -6.68
N SER A 142 -8.12 6.31 -6.26
CA SER A 142 -8.69 6.67 -4.97
C SER A 142 -8.00 5.96 -3.80
N GLY A 143 -7.35 4.82 -4.05
CA GLY A 143 -6.57 4.04 -3.09
C GLY A 143 -7.16 2.67 -2.81
N SER A 144 -6.29 1.66 -2.72
CA SER A 144 -6.68 0.27 -2.47
C SER A 144 -7.45 0.15 -1.18
N PHE A 145 -8.42 -0.75 -1.12
CA PHE A 145 -9.22 -0.92 0.07
C PHE A 145 -8.35 -1.25 1.28
N ALA A 146 -7.63 -2.38 1.30
CA ALA A 146 -6.92 -2.82 2.51
C ALA A 146 -5.60 -2.10 2.78
N TRP A 147 -4.90 -1.63 1.73
CA TRP A 147 -3.55 -1.05 1.85
C TRP A 147 -3.22 -0.06 0.71
N SER A 148 -3.47 1.24 0.91
CA SER A 148 -3.55 2.26 -0.16
C SER A 148 -2.33 3.17 -0.31
N GLY A 149 -1.37 3.08 0.62
CA GLY A 149 -0.31 4.08 0.72
C GLY A 149 -0.76 5.41 1.37
N ASN A 150 -1.90 5.43 2.06
CA ASN A 150 -2.36 6.62 2.78
C ASN A 150 -1.62 6.85 4.11
N ALA A 151 -1.30 5.79 4.85
CA ALA A 151 -0.56 5.84 6.10
C ALA A 151 0.96 5.72 5.92
N LEU A 152 1.72 6.07 6.97
CA LEU A 152 3.16 5.83 7.02
C LEU A 152 3.45 4.32 6.91
N PRO A 153 4.48 3.88 6.18
CA PRO A 153 4.78 2.45 6.10
C PRO A 153 5.13 1.86 7.46
N ILE A 154 4.50 0.72 7.77
CA ILE A 154 4.78 -0.08 8.96
C ILE A 154 6.11 -0.82 8.73
N PRO A 155 7.04 -0.85 9.69
CA PRO A 155 8.24 -1.67 9.57
C PRO A 155 7.87 -3.15 9.56
N VAL A 156 8.39 -3.88 8.58
CA VAL A 156 8.14 -5.32 8.41
C VAL A 156 9.42 -6.08 8.09
N ILE A 157 9.38 -7.39 8.32
CA ILE A 157 10.21 -8.36 7.61
C ILE A 157 9.32 -9.03 6.56
N GLN A 158 9.78 -9.10 5.31
CA GLN A 158 9.01 -9.68 4.22
C GLN A 158 9.87 -10.60 3.39
N ILE A 159 9.28 -11.73 3.00
CA ILE A 159 9.74 -12.57 1.90
C ILE A 159 8.67 -12.59 0.81
N GLY A 160 9.06 -12.55 -0.46
CA GLY A 160 8.12 -12.61 -1.56
C GLY A 160 8.79 -12.70 -2.91
N THR A 161 7.99 -12.66 -3.97
CA THR A 161 8.47 -12.64 -5.35
C THR A 161 8.77 -11.23 -5.81
N GLN A 162 9.67 -11.09 -6.79
CA GLN A 162 9.92 -9.81 -7.46
C GLN A 162 8.82 -9.48 -8.48
N GLY A 163 7.65 -9.10 -7.98
CA GLY A 163 6.45 -8.95 -8.79
C GLY A 163 5.95 -10.29 -9.34
N PHE A 164 5.33 -10.27 -10.52
CA PHE A 164 4.82 -11.47 -11.18
C PHE A 164 5.95 -12.32 -11.79
N VAL A 165 6.18 -13.47 -11.17
CA VAL A 165 7.20 -14.44 -11.55
C VAL A 165 6.59 -15.58 -12.35
N PRO A 166 7.14 -15.93 -13.53
CA PRO A 166 6.63 -17.07 -14.32
C PRO A 166 6.74 -18.39 -13.58
N VAL A 167 5.66 -19.17 -13.63
CA VAL A 167 5.58 -20.54 -13.10
C VAL A 167 6.33 -21.49 -14.04
N PRO A 168 7.24 -22.35 -13.52
CA PRO A 168 7.95 -23.33 -14.33
C PRO A 168 7.01 -24.18 -15.19
N LEU A 169 7.51 -24.68 -16.34
CA LEU A 169 6.77 -25.54 -17.28
C LEU A 169 5.56 -24.90 -17.98
N THR A 170 5.16 -23.67 -17.63
CA THR A 170 4.01 -22.98 -18.28
C THR A 170 4.38 -22.12 -19.49
N LYS A 171 5.66 -22.13 -19.92
CA LYS A 171 6.16 -21.29 -21.03
C LYS A 171 5.74 -19.80 -20.88
N ASN A 172 5.84 -19.27 -19.66
CA ASN A 172 5.45 -17.92 -19.23
C ASN A 172 3.95 -17.59 -19.32
N PHE A 173 3.09 -18.56 -19.58
CA PHE A 173 1.64 -18.35 -19.65
C PHE A 173 1.03 -18.05 -18.28
N LEU A 174 1.54 -18.68 -17.22
CA LEU A 174 1.13 -18.42 -15.84
C LEU A 174 2.26 -17.72 -15.09
N ALA A 175 1.92 -16.70 -14.31
CA ALA A 175 2.83 -16.06 -13.38
C ALA A 175 2.17 -15.83 -12.02
N ILE A 176 2.97 -15.83 -10.96
CA ILE A 176 2.52 -15.61 -9.58
C ILE A 176 3.22 -14.40 -8.97
N TYR A 177 2.48 -13.61 -8.21
CA TYR A 177 3.00 -12.61 -7.30
C TYR A 177 2.56 -12.98 -5.89
N ALA A 178 3.52 -13.23 -4.99
CA ALA A 178 3.22 -13.64 -3.63
C ALA A 178 4.18 -13.01 -2.63
N PHE A 179 3.69 -12.73 -1.43
CA PHE A 179 4.54 -12.36 -0.31
C PHE A 179 3.93 -12.80 1.01
N TYR A 180 4.80 -12.88 2.02
CA TYR A 180 4.47 -13.12 3.41
C TYR A 180 5.29 -12.14 4.24
N ASN A 181 4.66 -11.43 5.16
CA ASN A 181 5.35 -10.50 6.04
C ASN A 181 4.81 -10.53 7.48
N HIS A 182 5.67 -10.07 8.38
CA HIS A 182 5.37 -9.80 9.78
C HIS A 182 5.89 -8.40 10.12
N GLY A 183 5.13 -7.64 10.89
CA GLY A 183 5.41 -6.24 11.17
C GLY A 183 5.03 -5.79 12.57
N TRP A 184 5.42 -4.55 12.89
CA TRP A 184 5.26 -3.97 14.21
C TRP A 184 4.56 -2.63 14.14
N PHE A 185 3.40 -2.56 14.76
CA PHE A 185 2.74 -1.28 15.00
C PHE A 185 3.55 -0.44 16.00
N ASP A 186 3.35 0.88 15.99
CA ASP A 186 3.91 1.75 17.01
C ASP A 186 3.18 1.53 18.35
N ASN A 187 3.79 1.98 19.44
CA ASN A 187 3.23 1.88 20.79
C ASN A 187 2.45 3.13 21.23
N ASN A 188 2.23 4.11 20.35
CA ASN A 188 1.44 5.30 20.63
C ASN A 188 -0.04 5.08 20.27
N ARG A 189 -0.62 4.05 20.89
CA ARG A 189 -1.98 3.55 20.67
C ARG A 189 -2.55 2.93 21.95
N ILE A 190 -3.86 2.72 21.96
CA ILE A 190 -4.58 2.11 23.08
C ILE A 190 -4.17 0.64 23.26
N VAL A 191 -4.04 -0.12 22.17
CA VAL A 191 -3.54 -1.51 22.19
C VAL A 191 -2.06 -1.54 21.80
N ARG A 192 -1.18 -1.56 22.81
CA ARG A 192 0.27 -1.51 22.62
C ARG A 192 0.81 -2.89 22.24
N ASN A 193 2.03 -2.93 21.70
CA ASN A 193 2.72 -4.15 21.26
C ASN A 193 1.90 -4.96 20.24
N THR A 194 1.09 -4.28 19.43
CA THR A 194 0.32 -4.90 18.35
C THR A 194 1.25 -5.28 17.20
N TYR A 195 1.04 -6.48 16.67
CA TYR A 195 1.77 -6.99 15.51
C TYR A 195 0.91 -6.98 14.26
N LEU A 196 1.58 -6.97 13.13
CA LEU A 196 1.02 -7.11 11.80
C LEU A 196 1.41 -8.47 11.23
N HIS A 197 0.45 -9.20 10.67
CA HIS A 197 0.71 -10.30 9.75
C HIS A 197 0.09 -9.94 8.39
N GLN A 198 0.83 -10.12 7.30
CA GLN A 198 0.28 -9.98 5.96
C GLN A 198 0.72 -11.13 5.07
N LYS A 199 -0.16 -11.53 4.16
CA LYS A 199 0.18 -12.39 3.03
C LYS A 199 -0.65 -12.00 1.82
N ALA A 200 -0.10 -12.23 0.64
CA ALA A 200 -0.84 -12.10 -0.60
C ALA A 200 -0.43 -13.15 -1.61
N LEU A 201 -1.38 -13.51 -2.47
CA LEU A 201 -1.17 -14.41 -3.60
C LEU A 201 -2.03 -13.93 -4.77
N TYR A 202 -1.37 -13.58 -5.87
CA TYR A 202 -1.99 -13.19 -7.12
C TYR A 202 -1.46 -14.06 -8.26
N GLY A 203 -2.35 -14.49 -9.14
CA GLY A 203 -2.03 -15.14 -10.40
C GLY A 203 -2.26 -14.20 -11.58
N ARG A 204 -1.44 -14.33 -12.61
CA ARG A 204 -1.66 -13.77 -13.94
C ARG A 204 -1.68 -14.90 -14.97
N ILE A 205 -2.75 -14.97 -15.75
CA ILE A 205 -2.87 -15.82 -16.94
C ILE A 205 -2.68 -14.95 -18.18
N GLY A 206 -1.82 -15.40 -19.09
CA GLY A 206 -1.37 -14.67 -20.27
C GLY A 206 0.12 -14.37 -20.23
N LYS A 207 0.80 -14.62 -21.36
CA LYS A 207 2.22 -14.26 -21.54
C LYS A 207 2.38 -12.74 -21.47
N PRO A 208 3.56 -12.21 -21.07
CA PRO A 208 3.79 -10.76 -20.95
C PRO A 208 3.36 -9.92 -22.17
N GLY A 209 3.58 -10.42 -23.39
CA GLY A 209 3.18 -9.76 -24.65
C GLY A 209 1.81 -10.17 -25.20
N SER A 210 0.96 -10.83 -24.41
CA SER A 210 -0.39 -11.20 -24.87
C SER A 210 -1.29 -9.98 -24.91
N LYS A 211 -2.15 -9.89 -25.92
CA LYS A 211 -3.17 -8.84 -26.03
C LYS A 211 -4.19 -8.86 -24.90
N LEU A 212 -4.40 -10.01 -24.26
CA LEU A 212 -5.28 -10.19 -23.12
C LEU A 212 -4.54 -10.88 -21.99
N LYS A 213 -4.68 -10.34 -20.77
CA LYS A 213 -4.17 -10.93 -19.53
C LYS A 213 -5.28 -10.87 -18.47
N LEU A 214 -5.42 -11.95 -17.73
CA LEU A 214 -6.36 -12.04 -16.61
C LEU A 214 -5.58 -12.17 -15.30
N TYR A 215 -6.07 -11.50 -14.27
CA TYR A 215 -5.47 -11.48 -12.94
C TYR A 215 -6.53 -11.84 -11.91
N ALA A 216 -6.13 -12.61 -10.91
CA ALA A 216 -6.97 -12.89 -9.75
C ALA A 216 -6.08 -13.12 -8.53
N GLY A 217 -6.57 -12.80 -7.35
CA GLY A 217 -5.82 -13.10 -6.13
C GLY A 217 -6.49 -12.60 -4.87
N VAL A 218 -5.74 -12.68 -3.79
CA VAL A 218 -6.17 -12.27 -2.45
C VAL A 218 -5.01 -11.61 -1.72
N ASN A 219 -5.33 -10.60 -0.93
CA ASN A 219 -4.47 -10.16 0.17
C ASN A 219 -5.18 -10.34 1.50
N HIS A 220 -4.41 -10.66 2.53
CA HIS A 220 -4.90 -10.96 3.87
C HIS A 220 -4.00 -10.26 4.89
N GLN A 221 -4.63 -9.45 5.73
CA GLN A 221 -4.02 -8.59 6.74
C GLN A 221 -4.58 -8.98 8.10
N VAL A 222 -3.71 -9.03 9.12
CA VAL A 222 -4.14 -9.28 10.50
C VAL A 222 -3.41 -8.37 11.48
N GLN A 223 -4.19 -7.64 12.28
CA GLN A 223 -3.74 -7.07 13.55
C GLN A 223 -3.85 -8.15 14.63
N TRP A 224 -2.73 -8.51 15.26
CA TRP A 224 -2.72 -9.57 16.27
C TRP A 224 -1.78 -9.25 17.44
N ALA A 225 -1.90 -10.02 18.53
CA ALA A 225 -1.21 -9.77 19.79
C ALA A 225 -1.47 -8.36 20.35
N GLY A 226 -0.82 -8.05 21.46
CA GLY A 226 -0.87 -6.74 22.08
C GLY A 226 -1.33 -6.78 23.52
N TYR A 227 -1.32 -5.60 24.13
CA TYR A 227 -1.67 -5.38 25.52
C TYR A 227 -2.43 -4.08 25.68
N SER A 228 -3.51 -4.10 26.46
CA SER A 228 -4.21 -2.90 26.85
C SER A 228 -4.88 -3.07 28.21
N ASP A 229 -4.66 -2.09 29.08
CA ASP A 229 -5.35 -1.87 30.35
C ASP A 229 -6.62 -1.03 30.20
N LYS A 230 -6.98 -0.65 28.96
CA LYS A 230 -8.08 0.27 28.65
C LYS A 230 -9.25 -0.35 27.89
N ILE A 231 -9.14 -1.62 27.49
CA ILE A 231 -10.23 -2.37 26.85
C ILE A 231 -10.84 -3.35 27.85
N SER A 232 -12.08 -3.79 27.62
CA SER A 232 -12.80 -4.66 28.56
C SER A 232 -11.98 -5.91 28.91
N PRO A 233 -11.92 -6.30 30.20
CA PRO A 233 -11.34 -7.58 30.61
C PRO A 233 -11.94 -8.78 29.87
N ASP A 234 -13.21 -8.71 29.43
CA ASP A 234 -13.87 -9.78 28.66
C ASP A 234 -13.20 -10.06 27.30
N PHE A 235 -12.46 -9.08 26.77
CA PHE A 235 -11.77 -9.18 25.49
C PHE A 235 -10.29 -9.56 25.63
N THR A 236 -9.78 -9.73 26.85
CA THR A 236 -8.36 -9.94 27.12
C THR A 236 -8.15 -11.02 28.18
N ASN A 237 -6.92 -11.49 28.33
CA ASN A 237 -6.51 -12.26 29.48
C ASN A 237 -5.50 -11.42 30.28
N ASN A 238 -5.97 -10.80 31.37
CA ASN A 238 -5.18 -9.85 32.19
C ASN A 238 -4.56 -8.72 31.35
N GLY A 239 -5.35 -8.15 30.43
CA GLY A 239 -4.92 -7.09 29.52
C GLY A 239 -4.15 -7.57 28.29
N TYR A 240 -3.74 -8.84 28.22
CA TYR A 240 -3.06 -9.40 27.04
C TYR A 240 -4.04 -9.95 26.02
N LEU A 241 -3.77 -9.65 24.76
CA LEU A 241 -4.37 -10.32 23.60
C LEU A 241 -3.58 -11.59 23.24
N PRO A 242 -4.17 -12.54 22.50
CA PRO A 242 -3.50 -13.78 22.14
C PRO A 242 -2.18 -13.55 21.38
N HIS A 243 -1.06 -14.06 21.92
CA HIS A 243 0.29 -13.74 21.41
C HIS A 243 1.25 -14.95 21.31
N SER A 244 0.81 -16.16 21.65
CA SER A 244 1.65 -17.36 21.57
C SER A 244 1.92 -17.81 20.12
N LEU A 245 2.90 -18.70 19.92
CA LEU A 245 3.16 -19.31 18.61
C LEU A 245 1.95 -20.11 18.09
N LYS A 246 1.19 -20.74 18.99
CA LYS A 246 -0.07 -21.42 18.64
C LYS A 246 -1.12 -20.41 18.17
N ASN A 247 -1.21 -19.26 18.82
CA ASN A 247 -2.10 -18.17 18.40
C ASN A 247 -1.71 -17.61 17.03
N TYR A 248 -0.41 -17.53 16.75
CA TYR A 248 0.08 -17.16 15.43
C TYR A 248 -0.37 -18.13 14.33
N TRP A 249 -0.47 -19.44 14.62
CA TRP A 249 -1.06 -20.37 13.66
C TRP A 249 -2.54 -20.05 13.36
N PHE A 250 -3.33 -19.70 14.38
CA PHE A 250 -4.73 -19.26 14.18
C PHE A 250 -4.80 -17.98 13.33
N VAL A 251 -3.91 -17.01 13.58
CA VAL A 251 -3.77 -15.75 12.82
C VAL A 251 -3.49 -16.03 11.34
N VAL A 252 -2.50 -16.88 11.06
CA VAL A 252 -2.08 -17.18 9.69
C VAL A 252 -3.14 -17.97 8.93
N THR A 253 -3.87 -18.86 9.59
CA THR A 253 -4.87 -19.72 8.95
C THR A 253 -6.28 -19.13 8.93
N SER A 254 -6.55 -18.06 9.71
CA SER A 254 -7.90 -17.55 9.95
C SER A 254 -8.87 -18.59 10.53
N HIS A 255 -8.33 -19.49 11.36
CA HIS A 255 -9.07 -20.57 11.99
C HIS A 255 -10.20 -20.03 12.88
N ARG A 256 -11.40 -20.64 12.76
CA ARG A 256 -12.58 -20.26 13.54
C ARG A 256 -12.74 -21.13 14.77
N ASN A 257 -13.32 -20.58 15.84
CA ASN A 257 -13.44 -21.23 17.15
C ASN A 257 -12.10 -21.77 17.71
N PRO A 258 -11.01 -20.99 17.67
CA PRO A 258 -9.71 -21.37 18.25
C PRO A 258 -9.82 -21.78 19.73
N ASN A 259 -10.80 -21.25 20.48
CA ASN A 259 -11.06 -21.62 21.86
C ASN A 259 -11.44 -23.11 22.07
N LYS A 260 -11.95 -23.79 21.03
CA LYS A 260 -12.17 -25.26 21.05
C LYS A 260 -10.86 -26.05 21.05
N ILE A 261 -9.77 -25.44 20.60
CA ILE A 261 -8.41 -26.02 20.56
C ILE A 261 -7.55 -25.44 21.70
N ASP A 262 -7.83 -24.21 22.13
CA ASP A 262 -7.13 -23.52 23.20
C ASP A 262 -8.12 -22.90 24.19
N THR A 263 -8.45 -23.64 25.23
CA THR A 263 -9.41 -23.22 26.26
C THR A 263 -8.90 -22.07 27.15
N THR A 264 -7.63 -21.65 26.99
CA THR A 264 -7.07 -20.48 27.70
C THR A 264 -7.41 -19.15 27.03
N LEU A 265 -7.96 -19.19 25.81
CA LEU A 265 -8.39 -18.01 25.09
C LEU A 265 -9.72 -17.48 25.64
N PRO A 266 -9.93 -16.15 25.68
CA PRO A 266 -11.21 -15.57 26.07
C PRO A 266 -12.30 -15.97 25.07
N SER A 267 -13.57 -15.98 25.52
CA SER A 267 -14.73 -16.35 24.70
C SER A 267 -14.88 -15.48 23.45
N PHE A 268 -14.39 -14.24 23.48
CA PHE A 268 -14.34 -13.36 22.32
C PHE A 268 -13.63 -14.01 21.11
N GLU A 269 -12.63 -14.87 21.36
CA GLU A 269 -11.88 -15.53 20.29
C GLU A 269 -12.67 -16.64 19.59
N GLU A 270 -13.92 -16.94 19.99
CA GLU A 270 -14.80 -17.87 19.26
C GLU A 270 -14.93 -17.54 17.77
N ASN A 271 -14.87 -16.26 17.41
CA ASN A 271 -14.83 -15.87 16.00
C ASN A 271 -13.48 -16.26 15.38
N ARG A 272 -12.41 -15.49 15.67
CA ARG A 272 -11.02 -15.69 15.20
C ARG A 272 -10.04 -14.92 16.09
N VAL A 273 -8.80 -15.39 16.15
CA VAL A 273 -7.70 -14.65 16.80
C VAL A 273 -7.24 -13.47 15.95
N GLY A 274 -7.43 -12.26 16.47
CA GLY A 274 -6.97 -11.02 15.83
C GLY A 274 -8.02 -10.38 14.92
N ASN A 275 -7.69 -9.20 14.39
CA ASN A 275 -8.54 -8.48 13.44
C ASN A 275 -8.10 -8.78 12.01
N HIS A 276 -8.91 -9.55 11.28
CA HIS A 276 -8.63 -10.00 9.92
C HIS A 276 -9.32 -9.12 8.88
N LEU A 277 -8.62 -8.73 7.83
CA LEU A 277 -9.23 -8.03 6.70
C LEU A 277 -8.45 -8.18 5.40
N GLY A 278 -9.07 -7.84 4.28
CA GLY A 278 -8.40 -7.83 2.99
C GLY A 278 -9.37 -7.71 1.82
N THR A 279 -8.87 -8.11 0.65
CA THR A 279 -9.69 -8.16 -0.56
C THR A 279 -9.42 -9.40 -1.40
N VAL A 280 -10.46 -9.87 -2.08
CA VAL A 280 -10.38 -10.80 -3.20
C VAL A 280 -10.50 -9.99 -4.48
N ASP A 281 -9.45 -10.04 -5.29
CA ASP A 281 -9.29 -9.15 -6.43
C ASP A 281 -9.39 -9.93 -7.74
N VAL A 282 -10.00 -9.31 -8.74
CA VAL A 282 -9.98 -9.77 -10.13
C VAL A 282 -9.69 -8.60 -11.04
N ALA A 283 -8.93 -8.83 -12.11
CA ALA A 283 -8.68 -7.83 -13.13
C ALA A 283 -8.48 -8.41 -14.52
N LEU A 284 -8.77 -7.59 -15.51
CA LEU A 284 -8.54 -7.85 -16.93
C LEU A 284 -7.68 -6.73 -17.48
N GLU A 285 -6.64 -7.09 -18.21
CA GLU A 285 -5.81 -6.15 -18.97
C GLU A 285 -5.88 -6.50 -20.45
N ALA A 286 -6.23 -5.53 -21.28
CA ALA A 286 -6.32 -5.67 -22.73
C ALA A 286 -5.47 -4.61 -23.45
N ASP A 287 -4.63 -5.06 -24.38
CA ASP A 287 -3.93 -4.20 -25.34
C ASP A 287 -4.80 -4.01 -26.59
N LEU A 288 -5.25 -2.77 -26.78
CA LEU A 288 -6.11 -2.31 -27.88
C LEU A 288 -5.29 -1.58 -28.97
N GLY A 289 -3.97 -1.74 -28.97
CA GLY A 289 -3.04 -1.12 -29.93
C GLY A 289 -2.63 0.29 -29.50
N SER A 290 -3.53 1.26 -29.59
CA SER A 290 -3.26 2.65 -29.16
C SER A 290 -3.51 2.91 -27.68
N PHE A 291 -4.20 1.97 -27.02
CA PHE A 291 -4.56 2.06 -25.62
C PHE A 291 -4.41 0.71 -24.94
N ASN A 292 -4.03 0.74 -23.67
CA ASN A 292 -4.13 -0.39 -22.77
C ASN A 292 -5.34 -0.14 -21.84
N LEU A 293 -6.27 -1.09 -21.78
CA LEU A 293 -7.42 -1.10 -20.89
C LEU A 293 -7.11 -1.99 -19.68
N PHE A 294 -7.40 -1.50 -18.48
CA PHE A 294 -7.32 -2.27 -17.25
C PHE A 294 -8.62 -2.12 -16.47
N LEU A 295 -9.35 -3.23 -16.33
CA LEU A 295 -10.58 -3.34 -15.57
C LEU A 295 -10.29 -4.13 -14.31
N TYR A 296 -10.72 -3.65 -13.15
CA TYR A 296 -10.47 -4.36 -11.90
C TYR A 296 -11.61 -4.22 -10.90
N ARG A 297 -11.69 -5.20 -10.01
CA ARG A 297 -12.56 -5.21 -8.85
C ARG A 297 -11.83 -5.76 -7.65
N GLN A 298 -11.94 -5.07 -6.53
CA GLN A 298 -11.57 -5.55 -5.19
C GLN A 298 -12.86 -5.85 -4.41
N SER A 299 -13.09 -7.12 -4.06
CA SER A 299 -14.21 -7.53 -3.21
C SER A 299 -13.73 -7.62 -1.76
N ILE A 300 -14.44 -6.93 -0.87
CA ILE A 300 -13.99 -6.66 0.49
C ILE A 300 -14.36 -7.82 1.43
N TYR A 301 -13.45 -8.14 2.35
CA TYR A 301 -13.79 -8.93 3.53
C TYR A 301 -13.11 -8.36 4.79
N ASP A 302 -13.81 -8.54 5.90
CA ASP A 302 -13.44 -8.12 7.27
C ASP A 302 -13.95 -9.22 8.22
N ASP A 303 -15.17 -9.70 7.96
CA ASP A 303 -15.70 -10.97 8.49
C ASP A 303 -16.12 -11.94 7.37
N GLY A 304 -16.77 -13.05 7.74
CA GLY A 304 -17.25 -14.09 6.83
C GLY A 304 -18.38 -13.67 5.88
N SER A 305 -18.81 -12.41 5.90
CA SER A 305 -19.90 -11.88 5.05
C SER A 305 -19.64 -12.11 3.55
N LEU A 306 -18.40 -11.97 3.09
CA LEU A 306 -18.03 -12.25 1.70
C LEU A 306 -18.14 -13.74 1.34
N PHE A 307 -17.88 -14.64 2.29
CA PHE A 307 -18.06 -16.09 2.07
C PHE A 307 -19.53 -16.43 1.76
N TYR A 308 -20.48 -15.69 2.37
CA TYR A 308 -21.91 -15.82 2.11
C TYR A 308 -22.41 -14.86 1.02
N LEU A 309 -21.51 -14.08 0.40
CA LEU A 309 -21.81 -13.07 -0.61
C LEU A 309 -22.82 -11.99 -0.15
N THR A 310 -23.06 -11.86 1.14
CA THR A 310 -24.02 -10.87 1.68
C THR A 310 -23.55 -9.45 1.41
N ASN A 311 -22.23 -9.23 1.43
CA ASN A 311 -21.58 -7.96 1.15
C ASN A 311 -21.06 -7.81 -0.29
N ILE A 312 -21.43 -8.69 -1.23
CA ILE A 312 -20.85 -8.68 -2.61
C ILE A 312 -21.09 -7.36 -3.37
N ARG A 313 -22.06 -6.55 -2.95
CA ARG A 313 -22.29 -5.20 -3.50
C ARG A 313 -21.15 -4.23 -3.16
N ASP A 314 -20.47 -4.48 -2.05
CA ASP A 314 -19.33 -3.68 -1.63
C ASP A 314 -18.08 -4.03 -2.46
N GLY A 315 -17.24 -3.03 -2.68
CA GLY A 315 -15.98 -3.18 -3.39
C GLY A 315 -15.52 -1.92 -4.09
N LEU A 316 -14.25 -1.91 -4.48
CA LEU A 316 -13.66 -0.93 -5.38
C LEU A 316 -13.70 -1.49 -6.79
N ASN A 317 -14.28 -0.76 -7.74
CA ASN A 317 -14.31 -1.13 -9.15
C ASN A 317 -13.63 -0.02 -9.93
N GLY A 318 -12.79 -0.36 -10.91
CA GLY A 318 -12.05 0.63 -11.68
C GLY A 318 -11.90 0.29 -13.16
N VAL A 319 -11.87 1.35 -13.96
CA VAL A 319 -11.63 1.32 -15.41
C VAL A 319 -10.51 2.30 -15.71
N ARG A 320 -9.35 1.78 -16.11
CA ARG A 320 -8.18 2.58 -16.47
C ARG A 320 -7.83 2.42 -17.94
N LEU A 321 -7.78 3.53 -18.66
CA LEU A 321 -7.30 3.61 -20.04
C LEU A 321 -5.96 4.32 -20.07
N LYS A 322 -4.93 3.66 -20.59
CA LYS A 322 -3.59 4.22 -20.73
C LYS A 322 -3.21 4.32 -22.21
N ASN A 323 -2.86 5.51 -22.66
CA ASN A 323 -2.37 5.73 -24.01
C ASN A 323 -0.97 5.09 -24.17
N THR A 324 -0.83 4.22 -25.15
CA THR A 324 0.43 3.47 -25.42
C THR A 324 1.18 4.00 -26.64
N ARG A 325 0.63 5.00 -27.33
CA ARG A 325 1.29 5.62 -28.49
C ARG A 325 2.58 6.31 -28.06
N THR A 326 3.62 6.17 -28.87
CA THR A 326 4.94 6.75 -28.66
C THR A 326 5.07 8.17 -29.22
N GLU A 327 4.16 8.56 -30.12
CA GLU A 327 4.10 9.88 -30.72
C GLU A 327 3.87 10.95 -29.67
N ARG A 328 4.72 11.99 -29.68
CA ARG A 328 4.64 13.10 -28.73
C ARG A 328 3.93 14.29 -29.37
N SER A 329 2.73 14.59 -28.90
CA SER A 329 2.02 15.84 -29.15
C SER A 329 2.44 16.90 -28.12
N PHE A 330 2.31 18.19 -28.45
CA PHE A 330 2.46 19.26 -27.47
C PHE A 330 1.50 19.09 -26.29
N PHE A 331 0.28 18.61 -26.54
CA PHE A 331 -0.67 18.23 -25.50
C PHE A 331 -1.03 16.75 -25.64
N SER A 332 -0.90 15.98 -24.56
CA SER A 332 -1.33 14.59 -24.51
C SER A 332 -2.09 14.27 -23.23
N ILE A 333 -3.05 13.35 -23.35
CA ILE A 333 -3.59 12.60 -22.23
C ILE A 333 -2.92 11.22 -22.25
N ASN A 334 -2.25 10.91 -21.15
CA ASN A 334 -1.47 9.69 -20.98
C ASN A 334 -2.30 8.61 -20.30
N GLU A 335 -3.13 8.98 -19.32
CA GLU A 335 -3.92 8.02 -18.56
C GLU A 335 -5.23 8.63 -18.05
N MET A 336 -6.31 7.84 -18.14
CA MET A 336 -7.63 8.15 -17.59
C MET A 336 -8.04 7.02 -16.63
N LEU A 337 -8.65 7.39 -15.51
CA LEU A 337 -9.18 6.45 -14.54
C LEU A 337 -10.57 6.87 -14.09
N VAL A 338 -11.50 5.91 -14.03
CA VAL A 338 -12.77 6.04 -13.33
C VAL A 338 -12.86 4.93 -12.30
N GLU A 339 -13.19 5.27 -11.06
CA GLU A 339 -13.42 4.31 -9.99
C GLU A 339 -14.74 4.55 -9.28
N PHE A 340 -15.38 3.45 -8.87
CA PHE A 340 -16.53 3.44 -7.99
C PHE A 340 -16.26 2.54 -6.78
N LEU A 341 -16.20 3.16 -5.60
CA LEU A 341 -16.09 2.46 -4.33
C LEU A 341 -17.45 2.49 -3.63
N TYR A 342 -17.92 1.32 -3.21
CA TYR A 342 -19.14 1.16 -2.44
C TYR A 342 -18.88 0.29 -1.21
N THR A 343 -19.27 0.77 -0.04
CA THR A 343 -19.12 0.06 1.24
C THR A 343 -20.34 0.21 2.15
N LYS A 344 -21.49 0.63 1.60
CA LYS A 344 -22.69 0.90 2.42
C LYS A 344 -23.47 -0.34 2.78
N ASN A 345 -23.28 -1.45 2.05
CA ASN A 345 -24.08 -2.65 2.25
C ASN A 345 -23.62 -3.42 3.49
N GLN A 346 -22.33 -3.79 3.60
CA GLN A 346 -21.75 -4.43 4.78
C GLN A 346 -22.56 -5.67 5.25
N GLY A 347 -23.13 -6.40 4.30
CA GLY A 347 -24.01 -7.56 4.55
C GLY A 347 -25.40 -7.23 5.11
N GLY A 348 -25.77 -5.94 5.20
CA GLY A 348 -27.03 -5.46 5.78
C GLY A 348 -26.90 -5.03 7.24
N PRO A 349 -27.97 -4.50 7.87
CA PRO A 349 -27.91 -3.97 9.25
C PRO A 349 -28.00 -5.03 10.35
N ILE A 350 -28.19 -6.31 9.99
CA ILE A 350 -28.46 -7.40 10.93
C ILE A 350 -27.31 -8.41 10.89
N PHE A 351 -26.88 -8.84 12.07
CA PHE A 351 -25.99 -9.98 12.25
C PHE A 351 -26.71 -11.08 13.05
N LEU A 352 -26.86 -12.26 12.47
CA LEU A 352 -27.37 -13.47 13.09
C LEU A 352 -26.48 -14.65 12.72
N ILE A 353 -25.88 -15.27 13.74
CA ILE A 353 -24.88 -16.32 13.55
C ILE A 353 -25.44 -17.59 12.91
N ASP A 354 -26.74 -17.86 13.01
CA ASP A 354 -27.33 -19.08 12.45
C ASP A 354 -28.00 -18.87 11.08
N ASN A 355 -27.96 -17.63 10.56
CA ASN A 355 -28.61 -17.29 9.30
C ASN A 355 -27.59 -16.79 8.25
N PRO A 356 -27.26 -17.60 7.22
CA PRO A 356 -26.36 -17.21 6.13
C PRO A 356 -26.71 -15.90 5.43
N ALA A 357 -27.99 -15.56 5.30
CA ALA A 357 -28.45 -14.33 4.64
C ALA A 357 -28.36 -13.09 5.53
N LYS A 358 -28.12 -13.25 6.84
CA LYS A 358 -28.03 -12.18 7.83
C LYS A 358 -26.67 -12.19 8.52
N ARG A 359 -25.61 -12.43 7.75
CA ARG A 359 -24.20 -12.27 8.14
C ARG A 359 -23.74 -10.88 7.70
N GLY A 360 -24.30 -9.86 8.33
CA GLY A 360 -24.00 -8.48 8.01
C GLY A 360 -23.57 -7.70 9.22
N ARG A 361 -23.84 -6.40 9.19
CA ARG A 361 -23.40 -5.43 10.20
C ARG A 361 -21.87 -5.40 10.32
N ASP A 362 -21.19 -5.67 9.21
CA ASP A 362 -19.75 -5.47 9.11
C ASP A 362 -19.43 -4.02 9.49
N ASN A 363 -18.30 -3.81 10.14
CA ASN A 363 -17.87 -2.48 10.56
C ASN A 363 -16.44 -2.22 10.08
N TYR A 364 -16.28 -2.19 8.75
CA TYR A 364 -14.98 -2.14 8.07
C TYR A 364 -13.96 -1.23 8.77
N PHE A 365 -12.79 -1.79 9.06
CA PHE A 365 -11.64 -1.15 9.71
C PHE A 365 -11.80 -0.79 11.20
N ASN A 366 -12.94 -1.10 11.82
CA ASN A 366 -13.12 -1.02 13.27
C ASN A 366 -13.12 -2.43 13.86
N HIS A 367 -12.64 -2.59 15.10
CA HIS A 367 -12.62 -3.87 15.78
C HIS A 367 -12.79 -3.70 17.29
N SER A 368 -13.45 -4.66 17.97
CA SER A 368 -13.74 -4.55 19.40
C SER A 368 -12.51 -4.67 20.29
N GLN A 369 -11.52 -5.49 19.90
CA GLN A 369 -10.22 -5.56 20.58
C GLN A 369 -9.25 -4.45 20.14
N TYR A 370 -9.01 -4.30 18.83
CA TYR A 370 -8.14 -3.27 18.26
C TYR A 370 -8.92 -1.96 18.08
N VAL A 371 -9.28 -1.35 19.20
CA VAL A 371 -10.15 -0.15 19.27
C VAL A 371 -9.55 1.08 18.58
N ASP A 372 -8.25 1.08 18.30
CA ASP A 372 -7.56 2.10 17.50
C ASP A 372 -7.93 2.04 15.99
N GLY A 373 -8.52 0.94 15.54
CA GLY A 373 -8.90 0.68 14.15
C GLY A 373 -7.72 0.34 13.22
N TRP A 374 -8.01 0.22 11.92
CA TRP A 374 -7.02 -0.03 10.86
C TRP A 374 -6.24 1.25 10.48
N VAL A 375 -5.56 1.81 11.48
CA VAL A 375 -4.91 3.12 11.45
C VAL A 375 -3.44 3.00 11.82
N TYR A 376 -2.58 3.81 11.21
CA TYR A 376 -1.18 3.97 11.60
C TYR A 376 -0.74 5.43 11.43
N GLY A 377 -0.14 6.02 12.47
CA GLY A 377 0.24 7.44 12.46
C GLY A 377 -0.95 8.39 12.22
N ASN A 378 -2.09 8.11 12.86
CA ASN A 378 -3.36 8.86 12.73
C ASN A 378 -3.98 8.86 11.33
N ARG A 379 -3.60 7.90 10.47
CA ARG A 379 -4.17 7.74 9.13
C ARG A 379 -4.62 6.32 8.90
N THR A 380 -5.73 6.15 8.22
CA THR A 380 -6.16 4.84 7.73
C THR A 380 -5.08 4.23 6.85
N ILE A 381 -4.74 2.96 7.10
CA ILE A 381 -3.75 2.20 6.31
C ILE A 381 -4.32 1.88 4.92
N GLY A 382 -5.58 1.49 4.88
CA GLY A 382 -6.38 1.23 3.70
C GLY A 382 -6.89 2.50 3.01
N SER A 383 -8.00 2.38 2.28
CA SER A 383 -8.57 3.47 1.49
C SER A 383 -8.73 4.75 2.32
N PRO A 384 -8.27 5.92 1.84
CA PRO A 384 -8.39 7.18 2.56
C PRO A 384 -9.84 7.65 2.72
N PHE A 385 -10.79 7.03 2.02
CA PHE A 385 -12.22 7.31 2.13
C PHE A 385 -12.89 6.62 3.32
N MET A 386 -12.24 5.61 3.92
CA MET A 386 -12.61 5.15 5.25
C MET A 386 -12.05 6.16 6.25
N THR A 387 -12.89 7.11 6.66
CA THR A 387 -12.43 8.36 7.26
C THR A 387 -12.22 8.19 8.77
N PRO A 388 -11.00 8.43 9.28
CA PRO A 388 -10.76 8.45 10.71
C PRO A 388 -11.59 9.51 11.41
N GLY A 389 -11.86 9.25 12.67
CA GLY A 389 -12.60 10.18 13.48
C GLY A 389 -12.02 11.56 13.69
N THR A 390 -10.69 11.65 13.66
CA THR A 390 -9.94 12.91 13.80
C THR A 390 -10.05 13.81 12.56
N ASP A 391 -10.53 13.26 11.44
CA ASP A 391 -10.66 13.97 10.16
C ASP A 391 -12.10 14.43 9.87
N VAL A 392 -13.12 13.79 10.46
CA VAL A 392 -14.52 14.21 10.27
C VAL A 392 -14.81 15.54 10.97
N ARG A 393 -15.73 16.32 10.40
CA ARG A 393 -16.17 17.61 10.95
C ARG A 393 -16.85 17.41 12.31
N ALA A 394 -16.62 18.35 13.22
CA ALA A 394 -17.32 18.39 14.51
C ALA A 394 -18.85 18.35 14.32
N GLY A 395 -19.55 17.69 15.24
CA GLY A 395 -21.00 17.50 15.21
C GLY A 395 -21.46 16.22 14.49
N LEU A 396 -20.55 15.48 13.84
CA LEU A 396 -20.82 14.12 13.37
C LEU A 396 -20.39 13.11 14.46
N PRO A 397 -21.14 11.99 14.62
CA PRO A 397 -20.70 10.87 15.45
C PRO A 397 -19.27 10.43 15.11
N ASN A 398 -18.52 9.99 16.11
CA ASN A 398 -17.09 9.77 15.98
C ASN A 398 -16.62 8.44 16.58
N GLY A 399 -15.50 7.91 16.08
CA GLY A 399 -14.83 6.68 16.52
C GLY A 399 -13.47 6.55 15.84
N ALA A 400 -12.80 5.40 15.96
CA ALA A 400 -11.52 5.17 15.28
C ALA A 400 -11.63 5.42 13.77
N ILE A 401 -12.55 4.68 13.12
CA ILE A 401 -13.04 4.98 11.77
C ILE A 401 -14.51 5.39 11.89
N ALA A 402 -14.76 6.70 11.80
CA ALA A 402 -16.09 7.28 11.99
C ALA A 402 -17.00 7.08 10.77
N ASN A 403 -16.42 6.98 9.57
CA ASN A 403 -17.17 6.80 8.34
C ASN A 403 -16.56 5.68 7.50
N ASN A 404 -17.23 4.52 7.48
CA ASN A 404 -16.84 3.38 6.66
C ASN A 404 -17.95 2.88 5.73
N ARG A 405 -19.13 3.53 5.75
CA ARG A 405 -20.24 3.30 4.80
C ARG A 405 -20.29 4.41 3.77
N VAL A 406 -19.58 4.19 2.66
CA VAL A 406 -19.28 5.20 1.64
C VAL A 406 -19.76 4.74 0.28
N SER A 407 -20.27 5.66 -0.51
CA SER A 407 -20.36 5.52 -1.97
C SER A 407 -19.56 6.66 -2.58
N LEU A 408 -18.57 6.33 -3.40
CA LEU A 408 -17.60 7.25 -3.98
C LEU A 408 -17.54 7.05 -5.48
N LEU A 409 -17.62 8.15 -6.20
CA LEU A 409 -17.23 8.24 -7.60
C LEU A 409 -15.94 9.04 -7.69
N HIS A 410 -14.93 8.45 -8.34
CA HIS A 410 -13.60 9.02 -8.47
C HIS A 410 -13.16 9.07 -9.94
N PHE A 411 -12.56 10.18 -10.33
CA PHE A 411 -11.98 10.39 -11.65
C PHE A 411 -10.53 10.83 -11.51
N GLY A 412 -9.64 10.21 -12.27
CA GLY A 412 -8.24 10.57 -12.38
C GLY A 412 -7.84 10.79 -13.83
N LEU A 413 -6.98 11.77 -14.07
CA LEU A 413 -6.48 12.09 -15.40
C LEU A 413 -5.01 12.50 -15.31
N SER A 414 -4.17 12.07 -16.24
CA SER A 414 -2.80 12.56 -16.35
C SER A 414 -2.38 12.74 -17.80
N GLY A 415 -1.37 13.58 -18.00
CA GLY A 415 -0.87 13.90 -19.32
C GLY A 415 0.38 14.75 -19.32
N THR A 416 0.74 15.24 -20.49
CA THR A 416 1.85 16.18 -20.67
C THR A 416 1.44 17.38 -21.52
N ILE A 417 2.00 18.55 -21.19
CA ILE A 417 1.95 19.78 -21.99
C ILE A 417 3.40 20.25 -22.22
N GLY A 418 3.92 20.08 -23.43
CA GLY A 418 5.33 20.29 -23.74
C GLY A 418 6.22 19.38 -22.90
N ARG A 419 6.92 19.97 -21.91
CA ARG A 419 7.77 19.24 -20.94
C ARG A 419 7.15 19.14 -19.55
N VAL A 420 5.96 19.71 -19.35
CA VAL A 420 5.26 19.74 -18.05
C VAL A 420 4.34 18.53 -17.95
N GLU A 421 4.53 17.72 -16.92
CA GLU A 421 3.59 16.66 -16.56
C GLU A 421 2.45 17.26 -15.73
N TRP A 422 1.23 16.82 -15.99
CA TRP A 422 0.06 17.24 -15.22
C TRP A 422 -0.77 16.05 -14.77
N LEU A 423 -1.46 16.21 -13.65
CA LEU A 423 -2.34 15.21 -13.07
C LEU A 423 -3.53 15.87 -12.38
N GLY A 424 -4.74 15.40 -12.66
CA GLY A 424 -5.98 15.80 -12.01
C GLY A 424 -6.64 14.63 -11.28
N LYS A 425 -7.23 14.90 -10.11
CA LYS A 425 -8.11 13.97 -9.39
C LYS A 425 -9.38 14.69 -8.96
N LEU A 426 -10.52 14.04 -9.13
CA LEU A 426 -11.82 14.51 -8.67
C LEU A 426 -12.51 13.37 -7.93
N SER A 427 -13.20 13.68 -6.83
CA SER A 427 -13.87 12.67 -6.02
C SER A 427 -15.11 13.25 -5.39
N TYR A 428 -16.21 12.51 -5.52
CA TYR A 428 -17.49 12.83 -4.91
C TYR A 428 -17.98 11.64 -4.10
N SER A 429 -18.16 11.83 -2.79
CA SER A 429 -18.60 10.78 -1.88
C SER A 429 -19.90 11.12 -1.16
N SER A 430 -20.63 10.06 -0.83
CA SER A 430 -21.84 10.05 0.00
C SER A 430 -21.59 9.14 1.19
N ASN A 431 -21.70 9.70 2.38
CA ASN A 431 -21.15 9.14 3.60
C ASN A 431 -22.27 8.98 4.62
N ILE A 432 -22.44 7.79 5.19
CA ILE A 432 -23.54 7.51 6.14
C ILE A 432 -23.05 6.99 7.50
N GLY A 433 -21.78 7.22 7.83
CA GLY A 433 -21.19 6.86 9.12
C GLY A 433 -20.88 5.37 9.21
N THR A 434 -21.26 4.76 10.33
CA THR A 434 -21.22 3.30 10.55
C THR A 434 -22.64 2.77 10.79
N TYR A 435 -22.82 1.46 10.98
CA TYR A 435 -24.11 0.95 11.44
C TYR A 435 -24.40 1.29 12.91
N ASN A 436 -23.37 1.40 13.75
CA ASN A 436 -23.53 1.72 15.16
C ASN A 436 -23.78 3.22 15.38
N GLU A 437 -23.10 4.05 14.59
CA GLU A 437 -23.13 5.50 14.66
C GLU A 437 -23.43 6.08 13.25
N PRO A 438 -24.68 6.05 12.80
CA PRO A 438 -25.04 6.46 11.44
C PRO A 438 -25.10 7.99 11.28
N TYR A 439 -24.76 8.48 10.09
CA TYR A 439 -24.97 9.88 9.71
C TYR A 439 -26.30 10.04 8.97
N TYR A 440 -27.34 10.41 9.71
CA TYR A 440 -28.71 10.52 9.17
C TYR A 440 -28.87 11.57 8.06
N ASN A 441 -28.04 12.62 8.08
CA ASN A 441 -28.05 13.69 7.07
C ASN A 441 -27.27 13.34 5.78
N ASN A 442 -26.67 12.15 5.69
CA ASN A 442 -25.93 11.64 4.52
C ASN A 442 -24.96 12.67 3.90
N PRO A 443 -23.95 13.15 4.67
CA PRO A 443 -23.05 14.18 4.23
C PRO A 443 -22.35 13.81 2.92
N LYS A 444 -22.37 14.76 1.99
CA LYS A 444 -21.67 14.69 0.72
C LYS A 444 -20.32 15.39 0.84
N GLN A 445 -19.33 14.89 0.11
CA GLN A 445 -18.00 15.48 0.07
C GLN A 445 -17.49 15.52 -1.36
N TRP A 446 -17.05 16.70 -1.78
CA TRP A 446 -16.25 16.92 -2.97
C TRP A 446 -14.79 17.10 -2.55
N SER A 447 -13.87 16.46 -3.25
CA SER A 447 -12.42 16.64 -3.09
C SER A 447 -11.75 16.61 -4.46
N SER A 448 -10.93 17.62 -4.75
CA SER A 448 -10.22 17.75 -6.01
C SER A 448 -8.73 18.09 -5.86
N LEU A 449 -7.95 17.73 -6.88
CA LEU A 449 -6.52 18.03 -7.00
C LEU A 449 -6.18 18.31 -8.47
N PHE A 450 -5.32 19.28 -8.69
CA PHE A 450 -4.59 19.49 -9.93
C PHE A 450 -3.11 19.71 -9.61
N SER A 451 -2.23 18.94 -10.23
CA SER A 451 -0.79 18.97 -10.00
C SER A 451 -0.03 19.16 -11.31
N LEU A 452 1.06 19.91 -11.23
CA LEU A 452 2.01 20.18 -12.30
C LEU A 452 3.41 19.80 -11.82
N MET A 453 4.18 19.18 -12.71
CA MET A 453 5.61 18.95 -12.52
C MET A 453 6.37 19.43 -13.76
N ALA A 454 7.23 20.42 -13.58
CA ALA A 454 7.99 21.05 -14.65
C ALA A 454 9.50 20.88 -14.43
N PRO A 455 10.26 20.42 -15.44
CA PRO A 455 11.72 20.45 -15.38
C PRO A 455 12.22 21.90 -15.53
N VAL A 456 13.17 22.30 -14.68
CA VAL A 456 13.80 23.62 -14.72
C VAL A 456 15.31 23.46 -14.57
N SER A 457 16.08 24.13 -15.42
CA SER A 457 17.54 24.14 -15.33
C SER A 457 18.00 25.43 -14.65
N LEU A 458 18.76 25.32 -13.56
CA LEU A 458 19.23 26.44 -12.75
C LEU A 458 20.74 26.62 -12.90
N GLY A 459 21.20 26.87 -14.14
CA GLY A 459 22.59 27.17 -14.46
C GLY A 459 23.58 26.18 -13.82
N GLY A 460 24.55 26.70 -13.06
CA GLY A 460 25.58 25.89 -12.38
C GLY A 460 25.06 24.88 -11.35
N LEU A 461 23.80 24.99 -10.92
CA LEU A 461 23.17 24.03 -10.00
C LEU A 461 22.55 22.83 -10.74
N GLY A 462 22.50 22.84 -12.07
CA GLY A 462 21.95 21.75 -12.89
C GLY A 462 20.42 21.71 -12.92
N ASP A 463 19.87 20.52 -13.20
CA ASP A 463 18.43 20.33 -13.44
C ASP A 463 17.66 20.01 -12.16
N PHE A 464 16.48 20.62 -12.05
CA PHE A 464 15.52 20.48 -10.97
C PHE A 464 14.12 20.18 -11.52
N GLN A 465 13.24 19.75 -10.63
CA GLN A 465 11.80 19.67 -10.87
C GLN A 465 11.08 20.66 -9.95
N ILE A 466 10.22 21.49 -10.52
CA ILE A 466 9.27 22.29 -9.75
C ILE A 466 7.93 21.54 -9.73
N ASN A 467 7.39 21.37 -8.54
CA ASN A 467 6.12 20.70 -8.31
C ASN A 467 5.15 21.71 -7.72
N ALA A 468 4.03 21.93 -8.40
CA ALA A 468 2.94 22.78 -7.92
C ALA A 468 1.65 21.98 -7.91
N SER A 469 0.91 22.03 -6.80
CA SER A 469 -0.38 21.36 -6.68
C SER A 469 -1.40 22.29 -6.07
N PHE A 470 -2.65 22.17 -6.52
CA PHE A 470 -3.81 22.90 -6.03
C PHE A 470 -4.89 21.89 -5.69
N ALA A 471 -5.51 22.03 -4.54
CA ALA A 471 -6.54 21.13 -4.09
C ALA A 471 -7.64 21.86 -3.33
N SER A 472 -8.83 21.28 -3.36
CA SER A 472 -9.98 21.82 -2.67
C SER A 472 -10.89 20.73 -2.14
N ASP A 473 -11.51 21.01 -1.00
CA ASP A 473 -12.52 20.20 -0.34
C ASP A 473 -13.75 21.06 -0.10
N TYR A 474 -14.92 20.54 -0.47
CA TYR A 474 -16.22 21.19 -0.23
C TYR A 474 -17.26 20.15 0.17
N GLY A 475 -17.91 20.32 1.31
CA GLY A 475 -18.94 19.38 1.74
C GLY A 475 -19.28 19.43 3.22
N ARG A 476 -19.95 18.38 3.69
CA ARG A 476 -20.42 18.26 5.07
C ARG A 476 -19.73 17.17 5.87
N LEU A 477 -18.83 16.39 5.26
CA LEU A 477 -18.04 15.37 5.97
C LEU A 477 -16.74 15.98 6.52
N LEU A 478 -15.96 16.62 5.64
CA LEU A 478 -14.70 17.28 5.98
C LEU A 478 -14.94 18.79 6.13
N TYR A 479 -13.93 19.50 6.64
CA TYR A 479 -13.92 20.96 6.63
C TYR A 479 -13.64 21.48 5.22
N ASP A 480 -14.31 22.56 4.84
CA ASP A 480 -14.05 23.22 3.56
C ASP A 480 -12.64 23.82 3.59
N SER A 481 -11.85 23.56 2.56
CA SER A 481 -10.47 24.05 2.47
C SER A 481 -10.05 24.13 1.02
N THR A 482 -9.41 25.22 0.62
CA THR A 482 -8.70 25.31 -0.66
C THR A 482 -7.27 25.71 -0.38
N GLY A 483 -6.33 25.01 -1.01
CA GLY A 483 -4.92 25.20 -0.73
C GLY A 483 -4.03 24.63 -1.82
N GLY A 484 -2.74 24.82 -1.64
CA GLY A 484 -1.75 24.36 -2.59
C GLY A 484 -0.44 23.93 -1.94
N TYR A 485 0.35 23.25 -2.75
CA TYR A 485 1.73 22.89 -2.48
C TYR A 485 2.61 23.50 -3.56
N LEU A 486 3.75 24.06 -3.16
CA LEU A 486 4.82 24.42 -4.08
C LEU A 486 6.13 23.87 -3.54
N GLY A 487 6.91 23.21 -4.39
CA GLY A 487 8.21 22.69 -4.00
C GLY A 487 9.16 22.52 -5.16
N ILE A 488 10.42 22.33 -4.81
CA ILE A 488 11.53 22.07 -5.71
C ILE A 488 12.19 20.75 -5.32
N ARG A 489 12.55 19.94 -6.31
CA ARG A 489 13.19 18.64 -6.13
C ARG A 489 14.42 18.50 -7.02
N LYS A 490 15.47 17.89 -6.48
CA LYS A 490 16.67 17.51 -7.22
C LYS A 490 16.95 16.02 -7.03
N ILE A 491 17.24 15.34 -8.12
CA ILE A 491 17.66 13.94 -8.10
C ILE A 491 19.09 13.86 -8.62
N ILE A 492 19.99 13.29 -7.84
CA ILE A 492 21.41 13.14 -8.18
C ILE A 492 21.75 11.65 -8.19
N PRO A 493 22.09 11.05 -9.35
CA PRO A 493 22.66 9.72 -9.38
C PRO A 493 24.16 9.77 -9.05
N SER A 494 24.67 8.78 -8.31
CA SER A 494 26.11 8.53 -8.19
C SER A 494 26.65 8.12 -9.55
N ARG A 495 27.87 8.55 -9.86
CA ARG A 495 28.56 8.16 -11.09
C ARG A 495 28.91 6.67 -11.10
#